data_AF-A0A7K1BSH4-F1
#
_entry.id   AF-A0A7K1BSH4-F1
#
_cell.length_a   1.000
_cell.length_b   1.000
_cell.length_c   1.000
_cell.angle_alpha   90.00
_cell.angle_beta   90.00
_cell.angle_gamma   90.00
#
_symmetry.space_group_name_H-M   'P 1'
#
loop_
_entity.id
_entity.type
_entity.pdbx_description
1 polymer ?
#
loop_
_entity_poly.entity_id
_entity_poly.type
_entity_poly.pdbx_seq_one_letter_code
_entity_poly.pdbx_strand_id
1 'polypeptide(L)' 'MIINCQTCTMRAIACGDCVVSFFLDAPAVEPDREITPATVAALELLATNELVKPLRFVSGG' A
#
# COMPACT_ATOMS: atom_id res chain seq x y z
N MET A 1 12.03 6.83 -17.38
CA MET A 1 12.29 7.93 -16.42
C MET A 1 12.32 7.30 -15.04
N ILE A 2 13.41 7.48 -14.28
CA ILE A 2 13.55 6.95 -12.92
C ILE A 2 13.42 8.11 -11.93
N ILE A 3 12.50 8.01 -10.98
CA ILE A 3 12.27 9.06 -9.98
C ILE A 3 13.08 8.71 -8.74
N ASN A 4 13.92 9.63 -8.27
CA ASN A 4 14.70 9.48 -7.05
C ASN A 4 14.43 10.64 -6.09
N CYS A 5 13.67 10.37 -5.02
CA CYS A 5 13.38 11.36 -3.99
C CYS A 5 14.62 11.86 -3.25
N GLN A 6 15.73 11.11 -3.23
CA GLN A 6 16.98 11.56 -2.59
C GLN A 6 17.66 12.71 -3.36
N THR A 7 17.40 12.83 -4.66
CA THR A 7 17.92 13.94 -5.50
C THR A 7 16.85 14.98 -5.82
N CYS A 8 15.68 14.93 -5.16
CA CYS A 8 14.59 15.87 -5.42
C CYS A 8 14.89 17.22 -4.74
N THR A 9 14.90 18.31 -5.52
CA THR A 9 15.14 19.67 -4.98
C THR A 9 14.09 20.09 -3.95
N MET A 10 12.86 19.58 -4.06
CA MET A 10 11.78 19.84 -3.10
C MET A 10 11.79 18.89 -1.89
N ARG A 11 12.76 17.97 -1.76
CA ARG A 11 12.75 16.92 -0.74
C ARG A 11 12.55 17.45 0.67
N ALA A 12 13.28 18.51 1.03
CA ALA A 12 13.24 19.10 2.36
C ALA A 12 11.95 19.90 2.65
N ILE A 13 11.13 20.16 1.63
CA ILE A 13 9.98 21.06 1.71
C ILE A 13 8.66 20.29 1.54
N ALA A 14 8.64 19.28 0.67
CA ALA A 14 7.41 18.64 0.20
C ALA A 14 7.52 17.14 -0.11
N CYS A 15 8.66 16.46 0.12
CA CYS A 15 8.66 14.99 -0.06
C CYS A 15 7.92 14.26 1.07
N GLY A 16 7.75 14.87 2.25
CA GLY A 16 7.01 14.25 3.36
C GLY A 16 5.53 13.99 3.07
N ASP A 17 4.92 14.76 2.16
CA ASP A 17 3.54 14.66 1.72
C ASP A 17 3.39 14.36 0.21
N CYS A 18 4.51 14.15 -0.50
CA CYS A 18 4.48 13.78 -1.91
C CYS A 18 4.02 12.33 -2.09
N VAL A 19 3.00 12.11 -2.93
CA VAL A 19 2.50 10.76 -3.27
C VAL A 19 3.60 9.83 -3.81
N VAL A 20 4.63 10.39 -4.44
CA VAL A 20 5.76 9.62 -4.99
C VAL A 20 6.61 9.02 -3.86
N SER A 21 6.80 9.76 -2.76
CA SER A 21 7.58 9.29 -1.62
C SER A 21 6.94 8.09 -0.93
N PHE A 22 5.60 8.00 -0.92
CA PHE A 22 4.89 6.80 -0.45
C PHE A 22 5.28 5.54 -1.23
N PHE A 23 5.48 5.64 -2.54
CA PHE A 23 5.86 4.49 -3.38
C PHE A 23 7.34 4.14 -3.30
N LEU A 24 8.21 5.10 -2.98
CA LEU A 24 9.68 4.92 -2.97
C LEU A 24 10.24 4.63 -1.58
N ASP A 25 9.66 5.22 -0.54
CA ASP A 25 9.99 5.02 0.87
C ASP A 25 8.93 4.16 1.57
N ALA A 26 8.20 3.33 0.83
CA ALA A 26 7.39 2.28 1.46
C ALA A 26 8.34 1.51 2.38
N PRO A 27 8.09 1.46 3.71
CA PRO A 27 8.96 0.75 4.62
C PRO A 27 9.13 -0.65 4.05
N ALA A 28 10.40 -1.10 3.92
CA ALA A 28 10.73 -2.44 3.45
C ALA A 28 9.70 -3.37 4.07
N VAL A 29 8.89 -4.03 3.22
CA VAL A 29 7.71 -4.77 3.64
C VAL A 29 8.13 -5.62 4.83
N GLU A 30 7.70 -5.25 6.04
CA GLU A 30 7.96 -6.06 7.22
C GLU A 30 7.45 -7.46 6.86
N PRO A 31 8.26 -8.52 7.05
CA PRO A 31 7.95 -9.86 6.54
C PRO A 31 6.56 -10.37 7.00
N ASP A 32 6.01 -9.78 8.06
CA ASP A 32 4.71 -10.11 8.65
C ASP A 32 3.54 -9.21 8.21
N ARG A 33 3.69 -8.38 7.16
CA ARG A 33 2.60 -7.56 6.60
C ARG A 33 1.68 -8.30 5.62
N GLU A 34 1.78 -9.63 5.56
CA GLU A 34 0.91 -10.42 4.70
C GLU A 34 -0.53 -10.43 5.25
N ILE A 35 -1.52 -10.28 4.35
CA ILE A 35 -2.92 -10.39 4.74
C ILE A 35 -3.19 -11.86 5.05
N THR A 36 -3.37 -12.17 6.33
CA THR A 36 -3.63 -13.56 6.74
C THR A 36 -4.94 -14.08 6.15
N PRO A 37 -5.10 -15.41 6.00
CA PRO A 37 -6.35 -16.00 5.52
C PRO A 37 -7.57 -15.61 6.36
N ALA A 38 -7.38 -15.44 7.68
CA ALA A 38 -8.44 -15.00 8.58
C ALA A 38 -8.90 -13.56 8.28
N THR A 39 -7.95 -12.68 7.98
CA THR A 39 -8.25 -11.30 7.57
C THR A 39 -8.97 -11.26 6.22
N VAL A 40 -8.58 -12.11 5.26
CA VAL A 40 -9.29 -12.24 3.98
C VAL A 40 -10.75 -12.67 4.21
N ALA A 41 -10.98 -13.71 5.00
CA ALA A 41 -12.33 -14.20 5.29
C ALA A 41 -13.21 -13.14 5.98
N ALA A 42 -12.64 -12.37 6.91
CA ALA A 42 -13.34 -11.26 7.56
C ALA A 42 -13.74 -10.17 6.55
N LEU A 43 -12.82 -9.78 5.66
CA LEU A 43 -13.07 -8.78 4.63
C LEU A 43 -14.12 -9.26 3.60
N GLU A 44 -14.12 -10.53 3.24
CA GLU A 44 -15.16 -11.13 2.40
C GLU A 44 -16.53 -11.06 3.06
N LEU A 45 -16.62 -11.40 4.35
CA LEU A 45 -17.88 -11.37 5.08
C LEU A 45 -18.44 -9.95 5.16
N LEU A 46 -17.60 -8.95 5.38
CA LEU A 46 -18.00 -7.54 5.33
C LEU A 46 -18.46 -7.13 3.93
N ALA A 47 -17.79 -7.61 2.88
CA ALA A 47 -18.13 -7.28 1.49
C ALA A 47 -19.45 -7.92 1.07
N THR A 48 -19.73 -9.17 1.45
CA THR A 48 -21.01 -9.85 1.19
C THR A 48 -22.19 -9.13 1.86
N ASN A 49 -21.94 -8.46 2.99
CA ASN A 49 -22.95 -7.64 3.68
C ASN A 49 -22.95 -6.17 3.22
N GLU A 50 -22.28 -5.84 2.11
CA GLU A 50 -22.21 -4.50 1.53
C GLU A 50 -21.65 -3.40 2.46
N LEU A 51 -20.95 -3.80 3.53
CA LEU A 51 -20.31 -2.87 4.47
C LEU A 51 -18.99 -2.31 3.93
N VAL A 52 -18.33 -3.05 3.04
CA VAL A 52 -17.10 -2.66 2.34
C VAL A 52 -17.13 -3.12 0.89
N LYS A 53 -16.23 -2.59 0.07
CA LYS A 53 -16.07 -3.04 -1.32
C LYS A 53 -15.35 -4.41 -1.36
N PRO A 54 -15.72 -5.32 -2.28
CA PRO A 54 -15.03 -6.60 -2.43
C PRO A 54 -13.52 -6.43 -2.66
N LEU A 55 -12.74 -7.34 -2.07
CA LEU A 55 -11.30 -7.44 -2.32
C LEU A 55 -11.05 -7.66 -3.81
N ARG A 56 -10.24 -6.78 -4.42
CA ARG A 56 -9.85 -6.84 -5.83
C ARG A 56 -8.40 -7.30 -6.02
N PHE A 57 -7.73 -7.62 -4.92
CA PHE A 57 -6.33 -8.04 -4.97
C PHE A 57 -6.27 -9.45 -5.54
N VAL A 58 -5.63 -9.59 -6.69
CA VAL A 58 -5.28 -10.88 -7.29
C VAL A 58 -3.83 -11.11 -6.91
N SER A 59 -3.54 -12.11 -6.08
CA SER A 59 -2.15 -12.49 -5.79
C SER A 59 -1.50 -12.91 -7.12
N GLY A 60 -0.44 -12.20 -7.53
CA GLY A 60 0.35 -12.61 -8.69
C GLY A 60 0.95 -13.98 -8.41
N GLY A 61 0.63 -14.95 -9.27
CA GLY A 61 1.21 -16.29 -9.23
C GLY A 61 2.66 -16.32 -9.69
#